data_AF-A0A1Z4JRM2-F1
#
_entry.id   AF-A0A1Z4JRM2-F1
#
_cell.length_a   1.000
_cell.length_b   1.000
_cell.length_c   1.000
_cell.angle_alpha   90.00
_cell.angle_beta   90.00
_cell.angle_gamma   90.00
#
_symmetry.space_group_name_H-M   'P 1'
#
loop_
_entity.id
_entity.type
_entity.pdbx_description
1 polymer ?
#
loop_
_entity_poly.entity_id
_entity_poly.type
_entity_poly.pdbx_seq_one_letter_code
_entity_poly.pdbx_strand_id
1 'polypeptide(L)'
;MAWLRLTKTALYLMKSGDACYIDKVELSGEKRNQVRIPRNWFTGSDAPGAMVIEDIEPPACRIASNPPTIPTPRPLLGKKIVLDPGHGEDRDPGAKNAEGRTEAGESLKQAKLVQGFLQARGATVTLIDNALNLSLEEIGARGAGADCFVALHLNSFNAAVQGHEVLIDRNGTDVDFRFATIVNQELDQVLNIPNRGVKRQGLAVLRAVPLPVPAILTESFFIDASSGTQVDDLILKSAQAIARGIERFLIA
;
A
#
# COMPACT_ATOMS: atom_id res chain seq x y z
N MET A 1 -25.51 -9.75 2.63
CA MET A 1 -24.04 -9.65 2.57
C MET A 1 -23.43 -11.03 2.76
N ALA A 2 -22.33 -11.33 2.07
CA ALA A 2 -21.54 -12.53 2.37
C ALA A 2 -20.90 -12.38 3.78
N TRP A 3 -20.66 -13.51 4.44
CA TRP A 3 -20.09 -13.54 5.80
C TRP A 3 -19.13 -14.72 5.93
N LEU A 4 -18.31 -14.72 6.97
CA LEU A 4 -17.33 -15.77 7.21
C LEU A 4 -17.75 -16.68 8.35
N ARG A 5 -17.52 -18.00 8.17
CA ARG A 5 -17.67 -18.99 9.22
C ARG A 5 -16.34 -19.68 9.47
N LEU A 6 -15.88 -19.72 10.73
CA LEU A 6 -14.69 -20.44 11.14
C LEU A 6 -15.09 -21.69 11.94
N THR A 7 -14.46 -22.82 11.61
CA THR A 7 -14.60 -24.10 12.31
C THR A 7 -13.23 -24.60 12.78
N LYS A 8 -13.18 -25.77 13.41
CA LYS A 8 -11.91 -26.41 13.82
C LYS A 8 -11.02 -26.80 12.63
N THR A 9 -11.61 -26.99 11.45
CA THR A 9 -10.96 -27.61 10.28
C THR A 9 -10.79 -26.63 9.12
N ALA A 10 -11.69 -25.66 8.97
CA ALA A 10 -11.70 -24.74 7.83
C ALA A 10 -12.32 -23.36 8.14
N LEU A 11 -11.96 -22.37 7.32
CA LEU A 11 -12.67 -21.09 7.15
C LEU A 11 -13.55 -21.16 5.89
N TYR A 12 -14.78 -20.66 5.97
CA TYR A 12 -15.77 -20.72 4.88
C TYR A 12 -16.24 -19.33 4.48
N LEU A 13 -16.37 -19.11 3.16
CA LEU A 13 -17.12 -18.00 2.58
C LEU A 13 -18.59 -18.40 2.43
N MET A 14 -19.47 -17.77 3.19
CA MET A 14 -20.89 -18.10 3.24
C MET A 14 -21.70 -17.30 2.23
N LYS A 15 -22.72 -17.94 1.64
CA LYS A 15 -23.66 -17.26 0.75
C LYS A 15 -24.59 -16.35 1.55
N SER A 16 -24.83 -15.14 1.03
CA SER A 16 -25.72 -14.17 1.66
C SER A 16 -27.14 -14.73 1.84
N GLY A 17 -27.63 -14.78 3.08
CA GLY A 17 -29.00 -15.22 3.40
C GLY A 17 -29.22 -16.73 3.40
N ASP A 18 -28.19 -17.53 3.12
CA ASP A 18 -28.25 -19.00 3.11
C ASP A 18 -27.29 -19.60 4.14
N ALA A 19 -27.58 -20.81 4.61
CA ALA A 19 -26.72 -21.56 5.54
C ALA A 19 -25.60 -22.36 4.86
N CYS A 20 -25.37 -22.15 3.55
CA CYS A 20 -24.40 -22.90 2.75
C CYS A 20 -23.17 -22.07 2.38
N TYR A 21 -22.04 -22.74 2.14
CA TYR A 21 -20.79 -22.09 1.73
C TYR A 21 -20.59 -22.11 0.21
N ILE A 22 -19.90 -21.08 -0.29
CA ILE A 22 -19.49 -20.89 -1.69
C ILE A 22 -18.05 -21.35 -1.91
N ASP A 23 -17.17 -21.06 -0.94
CA ASP A 23 -15.75 -21.42 -1.00
C ASP A 23 -15.20 -21.69 0.41
N LYS A 24 -14.05 -22.38 0.53
CA LYS A 24 -13.40 -22.70 1.82
C LYS A 24 -11.88 -22.75 1.76
N VAL A 25 -11.24 -22.53 2.91
CA VAL A 25 -9.81 -22.74 3.15
C VAL A 25 -9.63 -23.73 4.29
N GLU A 26 -8.93 -24.83 4.02
CA GLU A 26 -8.54 -25.81 5.05
C GLU A 26 -7.47 -25.21 5.97
N LEU A 27 -7.63 -25.40 7.28
CA LEU A 27 -6.70 -24.92 8.30
C LEU A 27 -5.55 -25.92 8.56
N SER A 28 -5.52 -27.05 7.83
CA SER A 28 -4.45 -28.04 7.96
C SER A 28 -3.10 -27.42 7.52
N GLY A 29 -2.29 -27.01 8.48
CA GLY A 29 -0.96 -26.43 8.26
C GLY A 29 -0.81 -24.94 8.61
N GLU A 30 -1.91 -24.24 8.86
CA GLU A 30 -1.88 -22.86 9.39
C GLU A 30 -1.60 -22.90 10.91
N LYS A 31 -0.81 -21.93 11.42
CA LYS A 31 -0.64 -21.79 12.88
C LYS A 31 -1.99 -21.38 13.48
N ARG A 32 -2.42 -22.01 14.57
CA ARG A 32 -3.74 -21.80 15.23
C ARG A 32 -4.13 -20.33 15.51
N ASN A 33 -3.18 -19.39 15.43
CA ASN A 33 -3.37 -17.98 15.74
C ASN A 33 -3.44 -17.08 14.49
N GLN A 34 -3.31 -17.64 13.28
CA GLN A 34 -3.40 -16.89 12.02
C GLN A 34 -4.24 -17.67 11.02
N VAL A 35 -5.30 -17.03 10.49
CA VAL A 35 -6.13 -17.57 9.42
C VAL A 35 -6.01 -16.62 8.23
N ARG A 36 -5.54 -17.14 7.10
CA ARG A 36 -5.43 -16.35 5.86
C ARG A 36 -6.76 -16.37 5.13
N ILE A 37 -7.33 -15.19 4.94
CA ILE A 37 -8.54 -15.00 4.13
C ILE A 37 -8.10 -14.76 2.69
N PRO A 38 -8.59 -15.55 1.71
CA PRO A 38 -8.30 -15.32 0.30
C PRO A 38 -8.73 -13.91 -0.14
N ARG A 39 -7.80 -13.16 -0.74
CA ARG A 39 -8.04 -11.77 -1.16
C ARG A 39 -9.06 -11.64 -2.29
N ASN A 40 -9.37 -12.73 -2.98
CA ASN A 40 -10.39 -12.80 -4.02
C ASN A 40 -11.80 -13.06 -3.47
N TRP A 41 -11.96 -13.34 -2.17
CA TRP A 41 -13.28 -13.48 -1.55
C TRP A 41 -13.99 -12.15 -1.37
N PHE A 42 -13.26 -11.04 -1.36
CA PHE A 42 -13.78 -9.70 -1.11
C PHE A 42 -13.08 -8.68 -2.03
N THR A 43 -13.85 -7.78 -2.63
CA THR A 43 -13.39 -6.63 -3.42
C THR A 43 -13.06 -5.39 -2.57
N GLY A 44 -13.25 -5.46 -1.24
CA GLY A 44 -12.93 -4.39 -0.28
C GLY A 44 -14.12 -3.48 0.05
N SER A 45 -15.15 -3.44 -0.81
CA SER A 45 -16.45 -2.80 -0.54
C SER A 45 -17.49 -3.76 0.08
N ASP A 46 -17.18 -5.05 0.08
CA ASP A 46 -18.01 -6.20 0.45
C ASP A 46 -17.38 -7.02 1.59
N ALA A 47 -16.39 -6.44 2.29
CA ALA A 47 -15.76 -7.07 3.43
C ALA A 47 -16.83 -7.52 4.44
N PRO A 48 -16.76 -8.75 4.95
CA PRO A 48 -17.82 -9.32 5.74
C PRO A 48 -17.91 -8.55 7.06
N GLY A 49 -19.06 -7.94 7.33
CA GLY A 49 -19.30 -7.20 8.58
C GLY A 49 -19.35 -8.09 9.83
N ALA A 50 -19.30 -9.42 9.66
CA ALA A 50 -19.31 -10.39 10.75
C ALA A 50 -18.51 -11.66 10.41
N MET A 51 -17.85 -12.20 11.42
CA MET A 51 -17.26 -13.54 11.44
C MET A 51 -17.93 -14.35 12.54
N VAL A 52 -18.40 -15.55 12.20
CA VAL A 52 -19.07 -16.47 13.13
C VAL A 52 -18.17 -17.68 13.38
N ILE A 53 -18.03 -18.08 14.64
CA ILE A 53 -17.23 -19.25 15.04
C ILE A 53 -18.19 -20.34 15.51
N GLU A 54 -18.22 -21.47 14.80
CA GLU A 54 -19.10 -22.59 15.10
C GLU A 54 -18.37 -23.93 14.89
N ASP A 55 -18.71 -24.93 15.68
CA ASP A 55 -18.07 -26.25 15.61
C ASP A 55 -18.56 -27.12 14.44
N ILE A 56 -19.71 -26.79 13.88
CA ILE A 56 -20.34 -27.55 12.80
C ILE A 56 -19.83 -27.04 11.44
N GLU A 57 -19.55 -27.94 10.50
CA GLU A 57 -19.23 -27.55 9.12
C GLU A 57 -20.50 -27.23 8.34
N PRO A 58 -20.57 -26.08 7.63
CA PRO A 58 -21.72 -25.75 6.81
C PRO A 58 -21.80 -26.67 5.57
N PRO A 59 -23.00 -26.96 5.05
CA PRO A 59 -23.15 -27.68 3.78
C PRO A 59 -22.67 -26.81 2.60
N ALA A 60 -22.13 -27.45 1.56
CA ALA A 60 -21.81 -26.76 0.30
C ALA A 60 -23.08 -26.29 -0.40
N CYS A 61 -23.08 -25.09 -0.99
CA CYS A 61 -24.19 -24.68 -1.84
C CYS A 61 -24.27 -25.61 -3.06
N ARG A 62 -25.47 -26.06 -3.43
CA ARG A 62 -25.68 -26.80 -4.68
C ARG A 62 -25.54 -25.82 -5.85
N ILE A 63 -24.36 -25.75 -6.45
CA ILE A 63 -24.08 -24.92 -7.63
C ILE A 63 -23.88 -25.85 -8.83
N ALA A 64 -24.55 -25.55 -9.95
CA ALA A 64 -24.25 -26.17 -11.23
C ALA A 64 -22.79 -25.85 -11.60
N SER A 65 -21.96 -26.87 -11.77
CA SER A 65 -20.59 -26.87 -12.34
C SER A 65 -19.77 -25.58 -12.13
N ASN A 66 -18.73 -25.67 -11.30
CA ASN A 66 -17.68 -24.66 -11.05
C ASN A 66 -17.69 -23.49 -12.07
N PRO A 67 -18.05 -22.26 -11.65
CA PRO A 67 -17.89 -21.12 -12.54
C PRO A 67 -16.41 -21.03 -12.95
N PRO A 68 -16.12 -20.67 -14.22
CA PRO A 68 -14.75 -20.49 -14.66
C PRO A 68 -14.06 -19.50 -13.72
N THR A 69 -12.91 -19.89 -13.17
CA THR A 69 -12.03 -19.00 -12.43
C THR A 69 -11.52 -17.95 -13.41
N ILE A 70 -12.23 -16.81 -13.51
CA ILE A 70 -11.74 -15.66 -14.27
C ILE A 70 -10.40 -15.27 -13.64
N PRO A 71 -9.28 -15.37 -14.37
CA PRO A 71 -7.98 -14.98 -13.82
C PRO A 71 -8.07 -13.52 -13.38
N THR A 72 -7.72 -13.22 -12.13
CA THR A 72 -7.68 -11.84 -11.65
C THR A 72 -6.79 -11.03 -12.59
N PRO A 73 -7.28 -9.92 -13.17
CA PRO A 73 -6.47 -9.10 -14.07
C PRO A 73 -5.15 -8.71 -13.42
N ARG A 74 -4.04 -8.90 -14.13
CA ARG A 74 -2.68 -8.50 -13.72
C ARG A 74 -2.19 -7.34 -14.59
N PRO A 75 -2.77 -6.14 -14.45
CA PRO A 75 -2.49 -5.03 -15.37
C PRO A 75 -1.05 -4.50 -15.25
N LEU A 76 -0.35 -4.82 -14.15
CA LEU A 76 1.04 -4.41 -13.94
C LEU A 76 2.04 -5.52 -14.26
N LEU A 77 1.61 -6.59 -14.96
CA LEU A 77 2.52 -7.64 -15.37
C LEU A 77 3.66 -7.07 -16.22
N GLY A 78 4.90 -7.35 -15.81
CA GLY A 78 6.11 -6.86 -16.49
C GLY A 78 6.57 -5.47 -16.05
N LYS A 79 5.79 -4.76 -15.21
CA LYS A 79 6.20 -3.47 -14.66
C LYS A 79 7.17 -3.65 -13.49
N LYS A 80 8.22 -2.83 -13.46
CA LYS A 80 9.25 -2.77 -12.43
C LYS A 80 9.12 -1.47 -11.66
N ILE A 81 8.88 -1.55 -10.36
CA ILE A 81 8.63 -0.38 -9.51
C ILE A 81 9.68 -0.39 -8.40
N VAL A 82 10.33 0.75 -8.19
CA VAL A 82 11.26 0.93 -7.07
C VAL A 82 10.59 1.81 -6.02
N LEU A 83 10.55 1.30 -4.78
CA LEU A 83 10.07 2.03 -3.61
C LEU A 83 11.26 2.31 -2.69
N ASP A 84 11.39 3.57 -2.30
CA ASP A 84 12.33 4.05 -1.30
C ASP A 84 11.56 4.44 -0.04
N PRO A 85 11.48 3.57 0.99
CA PRO A 85 10.99 4.00 2.29
C PRO A 85 12.02 4.96 2.89
N GLY A 86 11.66 6.23 3.05
CA GLY A 86 12.58 7.24 3.55
C GLY A 86 13.19 6.87 4.90
N HIS A 87 14.36 7.43 5.19
CA HIS A 87 15.02 7.33 6.50
C HIS A 87 15.47 5.88 6.87
N GLY A 88 15.92 5.66 8.11
CA GLY A 88 16.34 4.37 8.66
C GLY A 88 16.55 4.38 10.20
N GLU A 89 15.87 3.47 10.91
CA GLU A 89 15.71 3.46 12.38
C GLU A 89 16.99 3.71 13.20
N ASP A 90 18.11 3.10 12.81
CA ASP A 90 19.33 3.11 13.62
C ASP A 90 20.13 4.42 13.57
N ARG A 91 19.98 5.23 12.51
CA ARG A 91 20.83 6.43 12.29
C ARG A 91 20.04 7.68 11.99
N ASP A 92 19.01 7.55 11.17
CA ASP A 92 18.15 8.64 10.78
C ASP A 92 16.72 8.15 10.96
N PRO A 93 16.13 8.20 12.17
CA PRO A 93 14.75 7.77 12.36
C PRO A 93 13.73 8.71 11.69
N GLY A 94 14.19 9.82 11.09
CA GLY A 94 13.35 10.90 10.62
C GLY A 94 12.55 11.56 11.74
N ALA A 95 11.40 12.13 11.39
CA ALA A 95 10.49 12.73 12.36
C ALA A 95 9.95 11.70 13.37
N LYS A 96 9.49 12.18 14.53
CA LYS A 96 8.86 11.36 15.57
C LYS A 96 7.57 11.98 16.06
N ASN A 97 6.55 11.16 16.31
CA ASN A 97 5.35 11.62 16.99
C ASN A 97 5.50 11.58 18.52
N ALA A 98 4.50 12.08 19.25
CA ALA A 98 4.50 12.13 20.72
C ALA A 98 4.61 10.75 21.41
N GLU A 99 4.30 9.67 20.68
CA GLU A 99 4.33 8.28 21.17
C GLU A 99 5.67 7.58 20.85
N GLY A 100 6.59 8.28 20.18
CA GLY A 100 7.88 7.74 19.77
C GLY A 100 7.84 6.92 18.48
N ARG A 101 6.73 6.91 17.72
CA ARG A 101 6.68 6.32 16.37
C ARG A 101 7.57 7.16 15.45
N THR A 102 8.46 6.50 14.73
CA THR A 102 9.46 7.12 13.85
C THR A 102 8.96 7.16 12.41
N GLU A 103 9.33 8.19 11.67
CA GLU A 103 9.04 8.30 10.24
C GLU A 103 9.65 7.12 9.48
N ALA A 104 10.88 6.71 9.81
CA ALA A 104 11.53 5.54 9.22
C ALA A 104 10.68 4.27 9.37
N GLY A 105 10.21 3.99 10.59
CA GLY A 105 9.42 2.80 10.88
C GLY A 105 8.06 2.81 10.17
N GLU A 106 7.36 3.94 10.17
CA GLU A 106 6.05 4.06 9.55
C GLU A 106 6.14 4.11 8.00
N SER A 107 7.14 4.78 7.43
CA SER A 107 7.38 4.79 5.98
C SER A 107 7.73 3.40 5.47
N LEU A 108 8.51 2.62 6.21
CA LEU A 108 8.79 1.22 5.87
C LEU A 108 7.52 0.34 5.90
N LYS A 109 6.64 0.54 6.89
CA LYS A 109 5.34 -0.16 6.94
C LYS A 109 4.48 0.21 5.71
N GLN A 110 4.39 1.49 5.39
CA GLN A 110 3.67 1.97 4.22
C GLN A 110 4.21 1.36 2.93
N ALA A 111 5.53 1.38 2.74
CA ALA A 111 6.19 0.82 1.57
C ALA A 111 5.91 -0.67 1.36
N LYS A 112 5.91 -1.46 2.45
CA LYS A 112 5.56 -2.89 2.41
C LYS A 112 4.09 -3.12 2.01
N LEU A 113 3.18 -2.25 2.45
CA LEU A 113 1.78 -2.31 2.02
C LEU A 113 1.64 -1.96 0.54
N VAL A 114 2.26 -0.87 0.08
CA VAL A 114 2.28 -0.47 -1.34
C VAL A 114 2.85 -1.62 -2.20
N GLN A 115 3.98 -2.20 -1.79
CA GLN A 115 4.57 -3.37 -2.44
C GLN A 115 3.57 -4.53 -2.54
N GLY A 116 2.91 -4.90 -1.45
CA GLY A 116 1.95 -6.00 -1.41
C GLY A 116 0.72 -5.77 -2.29
N PHE A 117 0.27 -4.53 -2.45
CA PHE A 117 -0.82 -4.17 -3.37
C PHE A 117 -0.37 -4.27 -4.83
N LEU A 118 0.78 -3.68 -5.18
CA LEU A 118 1.29 -3.68 -6.56
C LEU A 118 1.69 -5.09 -7.04
N GLN A 119 2.31 -5.91 -6.18
CA GLN A 119 2.64 -7.30 -6.50
C GLN A 119 1.40 -8.15 -6.75
N ALA A 120 0.30 -7.91 -6.00
CA ALA A 120 -0.98 -8.58 -6.24
C ALA A 120 -1.58 -8.22 -7.62
N ARG A 121 -1.15 -7.10 -8.21
CA ARG A 121 -1.53 -6.63 -9.56
C ARG A 121 -0.53 -7.06 -10.65
N GLY A 122 0.51 -7.80 -10.28
CA GLY A 122 1.48 -8.41 -11.20
C GLY A 122 2.82 -7.68 -11.35
N ALA A 123 3.03 -6.58 -10.63
CA ALA A 123 4.28 -5.83 -10.70
C ALA A 123 5.44 -6.57 -10.02
N THR A 124 6.66 -6.36 -10.53
CA THR A 124 7.89 -6.59 -9.79
C THR A 124 8.22 -5.34 -9.01
N VAL A 125 8.33 -5.45 -7.68
CA VAL A 125 8.55 -4.30 -6.79
C VAL A 125 9.79 -4.50 -5.97
N THR A 126 10.77 -3.62 -6.14
CA THR A 126 11.99 -3.55 -5.35
C THR A 126 11.82 -2.54 -4.24
N LEU A 127 12.08 -2.95 -3.01
CA LEU A 127 12.14 -2.06 -1.85
C LEU A 127 13.61 -1.75 -1.56
N ILE A 128 13.96 -0.48 -1.44
CA ILE A 128 15.30 -0.06 -1.05
C ILE A 128 15.48 -0.28 0.45
N ASP A 129 16.53 -1.03 0.80
CA ASP A 129 16.94 -1.23 2.18
C ASP A 129 17.96 -0.15 2.60
N ASN A 130 17.54 0.72 3.51
CA ASN A 130 18.37 1.81 4.06
C ASN A 130 19.30 1.36 5.20
N ALA A 131 19.26 0.08 5.63
CA ALA A 131 20.24 -0.46 6.57
C ALA A 131 21.69 -0.42 6.03
N LEU A 132 21.86 -0.23 4.72
CA LEU A 132 23.15 -0.17 4.05
C LEU A 132 23.86 1.21 4.10
N ASN A 133 23.29 2.21 4.78
CA ASN A 133 23.84 3.58 4.89
C ASN A 133 24.15 4.23 3.53
N LEU A 134 23.21 4.11 2.62
CA LEU A 134 23.36 4.62 1.27
C LEU A 134 23.23 6.13 1.29
N SER A 135 24.03 6.78 0.47
CA SER A 135 23.80 8.18 0.11
C SER A 135 22.49 8.34 -0.68
N LEU A 136 21.91 9.54 -0.64
CA LEU A 136 20.73 9.86 -1.45
C LEU A 136 20.98 9.65 -2.96
N GLU A 137 22.23 9.78 -3.40
CA GLU A 137 22.63 9.51 -4.79
C GLU A 137 22.57 8.03 -5.12
N GLU A 138 23.11 7.17 -4.24
CA GLU A 138 23.03 5.70 -4.40
C GLU A 138 21.59 5.19 -4.35
N ILE A 139 20.75 5.79 -3.50
CA ILE A 139 19.32 5.47 -3.43
C ILE A 139 18.63 5.82 -4.75
N GLY A 140 18.80 7.05 -5.25
CA GLY A 140 18.19 7.48 -6.52
C GLY A 140 18.67 6.65 -7.70
N ALA A 141 19.98 6.33 -7.77
CA ALA A 141 20.57 5.53 -8.83
C ALA A 141 19.95 4.13 -8.96
N ARG A 142 19.39 3.57 -7.88
CA ARG A 142 18.67 2.27 -7.91
C ARG A 142 17.35 2.32 -8.69
N GLY A 143 16.86 3.50 -9.03
CA GLY A 143 15.75 3.67 -9.97
C GLY A 143 16.10 3.23 -11.40
N ALA A 144 17.38 3.00 -11.73
CA ALA A 144 17.81 2.60 -13.07
C ALA A 144 17.04 1.38 -13.60
N GLY A 145 16.37 1.54 -14.75
CA GLY A 145 15.64 0.47 -15.43
C GLY A 145 14.29 0.10 -14.80
N ALA A 146 13.81 0.89 -13.83
CA ALA A 146 12.43 0.82 -13.35
C ALA A 146 11.47 1.58 -14.28
N ASP A 147 10.19 1.22 -14.24
CA ASP A 147 9.11 1.98 -14.89
C ASP A 147 8.70 3.22 -14.07
N CYS A 148 8.96 3.22 -12.75
CA CYS A 148 8.87 4.41 -11.89
C CYS A 148 9.64 4.22 -10.57
N PHE A 149 9.99 5.35 -9.95
CA PHE A 149 10.60 5.45 -8.62
C PHE A 149 9.70 6.25 -7.68
N VAL A 150 9.48 5.77 -6.46
CA VAL A 150 8.66 6.46 -5.45
C VAL A 150 9.37 6.46 -4.10
N ALA A 151 9.75 7.64 -3.62
CA ALA A 151 10.17 7.85 -2.24
C ALA A 151 8.94 8.08 -1.34
N LEU A 152 8.91 7.41 -0.19
CA LEU A 152 7.79 7.40 0.74
C LEU A 152 8.23 8.03 2.05
N HIS A 153 7.63 9.18 2.39
CA HIS A 153 7.94 9.98 3.56
C HIS A 153 6.67 10.40 4.30
N LEU A 154 6.86 10.85 5.55
CA LEU A 154 5.81 11.41 6.39
C LEU A 154 6.29 12.76 6.93
N ASN A 155 5.50 13.80 6.70
CA ASN A 155 5.90 15.16 6.98
C ASN A 155 5.94 15.42 8.50
N SER A 156 6.56 16.53 8.90
CA SER A 156 6.48 17.04 10.27
C SER A 156 6.66 18.54 10.31
N PHE A 157 6.10 19.20 11.34
CA PHE A 157 6.31 20.63 11.52
C PHE A 157 6.19 21.10 12.97
N ASN A 158 4.97 21.09 13.53
CA ASN A 158 4.68 21.67 14.84
C ASN A 158 3.57 20.93 15.63
N ALA A 159 3.31 19.68 15.28
CA ALA A 159 2.23 18.84 15.82
C ALA A 159 0.78 19.33 15.60
N ALA A 160 0.56 20.44 14.90
CA ALA A 160 -0.78 20.97 14.60
C ALA A 160 -1.10 20.97 13.10
N VAL A 161 -0.10 21.21 12.24
CA VAL A 161 -0.29 21.18 10.78
C VAL A 161 -0.54 19.76 10.31
N GLN A 162 -1.51 19.60 9.40
CA GLN A 162 -1.83 18.33 8.77
C GLN A 162 -2.05 18.54 7.26
N GLY A 163 -1.85 17.47 6.49
CA GLY A 163 -2.12 17.41 5.06
C GLY A 163 -1.20 16.46 4.32
N HIS A 164 -1.53 16.18 3.06
CA HIS A 164 -0.72 15.38 2.15
C HIS A 164 -0.17 16.25 1.00
N GLU A 165 1.03 15.94 0.53
CA GLU A 165 1.62 16.53 -0.68
C GLU A 165 2.47 15.52 -1.44
N VAL A 166 2.67 15.77 -2.73
CA VAL A 166 3.57 14.97 -3.57
C VAL A 166 4.61 15.89 -4.20
N LEU A 167 5.87 15.54 -4.05
CA LEU A 167 7.01 16.33 -4.47
C LEU A 167 7.67 15.71 -5.70
N ILE A 168 8.20 16.57 -6.56
CA ILE A 168 9.12 16.23 -7.65
C ILE A 168 10.42 17.02 -7.48
N ASP A 169 11.51 16.59 -8.11
CA ASP A 169 12.74 17.40 -8.11
C ASP A 169 12.45 18.79 -8.71
N ARG A 170 13.24 19.79 -8.29
CA ARG A 170 13.16 21.16 -8.81
C ARG A 170 13.13 21.17 -10.34
N ASN A 171 13.96 20.35 -10.96
CA ASN A 171 14.10 20.23 -12.41
C ASN A 171 13.34 19.01 -12.98
N GLY A 172 12.39 18.44 -12.23
CA GLY A 172 11.57 17.31 -12.66
C GLY A 172 10.81 17.58 -13.96
N THR A 173 10.60 16.54 -14.75
CA THR A 173 9.96 16.57 -16.05
C THR A 173 8.44 16.76 -15.95
N ASP A 174 7.77 16.99 -17.08
CA ASP A 174 6.30 16.99 -17.14
C ASP A 174 5.71 15.61 -16.85
N VAL A 175 6.46 14.54 -17.12
CA VAL A 175 6.06 13.17 -16.78
C VAL A 175 6.06 12.97 -15.26
N ASP A 176 7.07 13.48 -14.56
CA ASP A 176 7.13 13.48 -13.09
C ASP A 176 5.96 14.25 -12.51
N PHE A 177 5.69 15.45 -13.04
CA PHE A 177 4.58 16.28 -12.59
C PHE A 177 3.22 15.59 -12.80
N ARG A 178 3.02 14.94 -13.95
CA ARG A 178 1.82 14.14 -14.24
C ARG A 178 1.69 12.97 -13.26
N PHE A 179 2.78 12.25 -13.02
CA PHE A 179 2.80 11.13 -12.09
C PHE A 179 2.44 11.59 -10.67
N ALA A 180 3.09 12.65 -10.18
CA ALA A 180 2.81 13.23 -8.87
C ALA A 180 1.35 13.69 -8.75
N THR A 181 0.81 14.31 -9.81
CA THR A 181 -0.59 14.76 -9.83
C THR A 181 -1.57 13.60 -9.68
N ILE A 182 -1.36 12.48 -10.40
CA ILE A 182 -2.21 11.29 -10.31
C ILE A 182 -2.17 10.70 -8.90
N VAL A 183 -0.98 10.56 -8.30
CA VAL A 183 -0.82 10.02 -6.94
C VAL A 183 -1.45 10.95 -5.90
N ASN A 184 -1.25 12.27 -6.03
CA ASN A 184 -1.85 13.26 -5.13
C ASN A 184 -3.39 13.23 -5.19
N GLN A 185 -3.98 13.03 -6.36
CA GLN A 185 -5.44 12.87 -6.50
C GLN A 185 -5.96 11.62 -5.81
N GLU A 186 -5.24 10.50 -5.87
CA GLU A 186 -5.64 9.27 -5.18
C GLU A 186 -5.57 9.39 -3.65
N LEU A 187 -4.55 10.10 -3.14
CA LEU A 187 -4.41 10.41 -1.72
C LEU A 187 -5.59 11.26 -1.22
N ASP A 188 -5.94 12.29 -1.99
CA ASP A 188 -7.01 13.23 -1.66
C ASP A 188 -8.38 12.57 -1.50
N GLN A 189 -8.65 11.54 -2.31
CA GLN A 189 -9.92 10.81 -2.27
C GLN A 189 -10.16 10.03 -0.97
N VAL A 190 -9.10 9.67 -0.23
CA VAL A 190 -9.22 8.71 0.89
C VAL A 190 -8.76 9.24 2.24
N LEU A 191 -7.86 10.23 2.29
CA LEU A 191 -7.24 10.62 3.55
C LEU A 191 -8.09 11.58 4.39
N ASN A 192 -9.00 12.34 3.77
CA ASN A 192 -9.82 13.35 4.47
C ASN A 192 -8.97 14.29 5.36
N ILE A 193 -7.80 14.67 4.85
CA ILE A 193 -6.89 15.67 5.42
C ILE A 193 -6.56 16.71 4.33
N PRO A 194 -6.08 17.91 4.69
CA PRO A 194 -5.82 18.95 3.70
C PRO A 194 -4.91 18.51 2.55
N ASN A 195 -5.32 18.76 1.32
CA ASN A 195 -4.50 18.58 0.13
C ASN A 195 -3.58 19.78 -0.06
N ARG A 196 -2.27 19.57 0.03
CA ARG A 196 -1.26 20.63 -0.11
C ARG A 196 -0.62 20.65 -1.50
N GLY A 197 -1.10 19.80 -2.40
CA GLY A 197 -0.82 19.82 -3.83
C GLY A 197 0.53 19.21 -4.22
N VAL A 198 0.86 19.36 -5.50
CA VAL A 198 2.14 18.93 -6.07
C VAL A 198 3.14 20.08 -6.00
N LYS A 199 4.36 19.81 -5.54
CA LYS A 199 5.42 20.84 -5.39
C LYS A 199 6.74 20.41 -6.02
N ARG A 200 7.53 21.41 -6.42
CA ARG A 200 8.90 21.26 -6.92
C ARG A 200 9.89 21.60 -5.81
N GLN A 201 10.77 20.68 -5.46
CA GLN A 201 11.78 20.88 -4.42
C GLN A 201 13.12 20.25 -4.82
N GLY A 202 14.24 20.84 -4.38
CA GLY A 202 15.58 20.35 -4.72
C GLY A 202 15.97 19.08 -3.97
N LEU A 203 15.27 17.96 -4.21
CA LEU A 203 15.45 16.70 -3.51
C LEU A 203 16.57 15.87 -4.15
N ALA A 204 17.65 15.63 -3.41
CA ALA A 204 18.83 14.94 -3.95
C ALA A 204 18.52 13.50 -4.39
N VAL A 205 17.66 12.79 -3.66
CA VAL A 205 17.23 11.42 -4.03
C VAL A 205 16.52 11.39 -5.38
N LEU A 206 15.59 12.32 -5.62
CA LEU A 206 14.86 12.39 -6.89
C LEU A 206 15.76 12.86 -8.04
N ARG A 207 16.69 13.78 -7.78
CA ARG A 207 17.67 14.24 -8.78
C ARG A 207 18.59 13.12 -9.26
N ALA A 208 18.90 12.16 -8.40
CA ALA A 208 19.78 11.04 -8.71
C ALA A 208 19.07 9.89 -9.43
N VAL A 209 17.73 9.94 -9.58
CA VAL A 209 17.00 8.96 -10.37
C VAL A 209 17.34 9.12 -11.86
N PRO A 210 17.84 8.08 -12.54
CA PRO A 210 18.26 8.21 -13.94
C PRO A 210 17.08 8.47 -14.88
N LEU A 211 17.21 9.47 -15.77
CA LEU A 211 16.27 9.66 -16.85
C LEU A 211 16.25 8.43 -17.79
N PRO A 212 15.09 8.04 -18.35
CA PRO A 212 13.80 8.75 -18.31
C PRO A 212 12.85 8.25 -17.20
N VAL A 213 13.35 7.64 -16.12
CA VAL A 213 12.51 7.02 -15.08
C VAL A 213 11.71 8.10 -14.32
N PRO A 214 10.37 8.06 -14.33
CA PRO A 214 9.55 9.00 -13.58
C PRO A 214 9.73 8.82 -12.07
N ALA A 215 9.92 9.92 -11.34
CA ALA A 215 10.27 9.91 -9.93
C ALA A 215 9.46 10.93 -9.10
N ILE A 216 8.92 10.47 -7.98
CA ILE A 216 8.18 11.31 -7.03
C ILE A 216 8.57 10.98 -5.59
N LEU A 217 8.29 11.91 -4.67
CA LEU A 217 8.33 11.69 -3.23
C LEU A 217 6.96 12.03 -2.64
N THR A 218 6.36 11.13 -1.88
CA THR A 218 5.08 11.38 -1.22
C THR A 218 5.28 11.76 0.24
N GLU A 219 4.76 12.91 0.64
CA GLU A 219 4.59 13.30 2.03
C GLU A 219 3.15 12.97 2.42
N SER A 220 2.92 11.76 2.92
CA SER A 220 1.58 11.18 2.95
C SER A 220 0.65 11.83 3.98
N PHE A 221 1.20 12.25 5.11
CA PHE A 221 0.54 13.01 6.17
C PHE A 221 1.63 13.54 7.13
N PHE A 222 1.26 14.41 8.07
CA PHE A 222 2.14 14.89 9.12
C PHE A 222 2.13 13.90 10.30
N ILE A 223 3.25 13.20 10.53
CA ILE A 223 3.37 12.17 11.56
C ILE A 223 3.26 12.76 12.97
N ASP A 224 3.80 13.96 13.18
CA ASP A 224 3.80 14.66 14.47
C ASP A 224 2.42 15.22 14.86
N ALA A 225 1.50 15.34 13.91
CA ALA A 225 0.11 15.75 14.12
C ALA A 225 -0.87 14.55 14.24
N SER A 226 -0.37 13.31 14.28
CA SER A 226 -1.17 12.08 14.32
C SER A 226 -0.74 11.14 15.46
N SER A 227 -1.70 10.43 16.06
CA SER A 227 -1.42 9.56 17.20
C SER A 227 -2.26 8.28 17.20
N GLY A 228 -1.78 7.24 17.88
CA GLY A 228 -2.49 5.99 18.11
C GLY A 228 -2.95 5.33 16.80
N THR A 229 -4.21 4.91 16.78
CA THR A 229 -4.82 4.22 15.62
C THR A 229 -4.96 5.11 14.40
N GLN A 230 -4.93 6.44 14.56
CA GLN A 230 -4.99 7.36 13.41
C GLN A 230 -3.80 7.18 12.47
N VAL A 231 -2.61 6.95 13.03
CA VAL A 231 -1.40 6.70 12.22
C VAL A 231 -1.58 5.41 11.41
N ASP A 232 -2.09 4.34 12.02
CA ASP A 232 -2.31 3.06 11.33
C ASP A 232 -3.32 3.19 10.17
N ASP A 233 -4.42 3.90 10.42
CA ASP A 233 -5.45 4.20 9.43
C ASP A 233 -4.90 5.03 8.26
N LEU A 234 -4.12 6.07 8.56
CA LEU A 234 -3.52 6.92 7.55
C LEU A 234 -2.49 6.14 6.72
N ILE A 235 -1.66 5.30 7.33
CA ILE A 235 -0.69 4.45 6.64
C ILE A 235 -1.38 3.48 5.69
N LEU A 236 -2.46 2.81 6.13
CA LEU A 236 -3.19 1.88 5.27
C LEU A 236 -3.85 2.59 4.08
N LYS A 237 -4.58 3.69 4.35
CA LYS A 237 -5.31 4.43 3.31
C LYS A 237 -4.36 5.05 2.29
N SER A 238 -3.28 5.67 2.76
CA SER A 238 -2.27 6.26 1.88
C SER A 238 -1.55 5.19 1.06
N ALA A 239 -1.18 4.05 1.64
CA ALA A 239 -0.56 2.96 0.88
C ALA A 239 -1.48 2.43 -0.24
N GLN A 240 -2.77 2.29 0.02
CA GLN A 240 -3.75 1.91 -1.00
C GLN A 240 -3.85 2.96 -2.11
N ALA A 241 -3.95 4.24 -1.74
CA ALA A 241 -4.01 5.35 -2.69
C ALA A 241 -2.75 5.45 -3.57
N ILE A 242 -1.56 5.35 -2.96
CA ILE A 242 -0.29 5.39 -3.68
C ILE A 242 -0.21 4.22 -4.66
N ALA A 243 -0.58 3.00 -4.25
CA ALA A 243 -0.60 1.85 -5.15
C ALA A 243 -1.58 2.04 -6.34
N ARG A 244 -2.78 2.59 -6.11
CA ARG A 244 -3.71 2.93 -7.19
C ARG A 244 -3.18 4.01 -8.11
N GLY A 245 -2.51 5.03 -7.56
CA GLY A 245 -1.92 6.12 -8.33
C GLY A 245 -0.78 5.64 -9.23
N ILE A 246 0.09 4.78 -8.70
CA ILE A 246 1.14 4.10 -9.47
C ILE A 246 0.52 3.23 -10.56
N GLU A 247 -0.50 2.42 -10.24
CA GLU A 247 -1.17 1.59 -11.24
C GLU A 247 -1.75 2.45 -12.37
N ARG A 248 -2.56 3.46 -12.02
CA ARG A 248 -3.17 4.39 -12.98
C ARG A 248 -2.14 5.06 -13.86
N PHE A 249 -0.99 5.48 -13.31
CA PHE A 249 0.06 6.12 -14.09
C PHE A 249 0.72 5.17 -15.09
N LEU A 250 0.97 3.92 -14.70
CA LEU A 250 1.71 2.95 -15.51
C LEU A 250 0.89 2.27 -16.61
N ILE A 251 -0.44 2.37 -16.54
CA ILE A 251 -1.38 1.77 -17.50
C ILE A 251 -2.18 2.81 -18.30
N ALA A 252 -1.98 4.11 -18.04
CA ALA A 252 -2.59 5.21 -18.78
C ALA A 252 -1.96 5.45 -20.15
#